data_AF-A0A7Y3CTI9-F1
#
_entry.id   AF-A0A7Y3CTI9-F1
#
_cell.length_a   1.000
_cell.length_b   1.000
_cell.length_c   1.000
_cell.angle_alpha   90.00
_cell.angle_beta   90.00
_cell.angle_gamma   90.00
#
_symmetry.space_group_name_H-M   'P 1'
#
loop_
_entity.id
_entity.type
_entity.pdbx_description
1 polymer ?
#
loop_
_entity_poly.entity_id
_entity_poly.type
_entity_poly.pdbx_seq_one_letter_code
_entity_poly.pdbx_strand_id
1 'polypeptide(L)' 'MELIGTMAQLGAGLWILNVWLLRFNKETEYRGGSATNMREEFDEYGLPAWFM' A
#
# COMPACT_ATOMS: atom_id res chain seq x y z
N MET A 1 -9.87 25.74 5.08
CA MET A 1 -9.50 24.98 3.86
C MET A 1 -8.12 24.35 4.04
N GLU A 2 -7.09 25.11 4.43
CA GLU A 2 -5.73 24.61 4.68
C GLU A 2 -5.64 23.43 5.66
N LEU A 3 -6.16 23.56 6.88
CA LEU A 3 -6.06 22.50 7.91
C LEU A 3 -6.70 21.17 7.47
N ILE A 4 -7.85 21.23 6.81
CA ILE A 4 -8.56 20.04 6.32
C ILE A 4 -7.72 19.35 5.24
N GLY A 5 -7.15 20.13 4.31
CA GLY A 5 -6.23 19.61 3.29
C GLY A 5 -5.02 18.93 3.90
N THR A 6 -4.36 19.57 4.87
CA THR A 6 -3.20 19.00 5.57
C THR A 6 -3.55 17.70 6.29
N MET A 7 -4.68 17.64 7.00
CA MET A 7 -5.12 16.43 7.70
C MET A 7 -5.41 15.29 6.72
N ALA A 8 -6.02 15.58 5.57
CA ALA A 8 -6.28 14.57 4.54
C ALA A 8 -4.97 14.03 3.93
N GLN A 9 -4.00 14.90 3.65
CA GLN A 9 -2.68 14.50 3.13
C GLN A 9 -1.92 13.63 4.13
N LEU A 10 -1.90 14.03 5.41
CA LEU A 10 -1.29 13.23 6.48
C LEU A 10 -2.00 11.88 6.64
N GLY A 11 -3.33 11.87 6.61
CA GLY A 11 -4.12 10.64 6.66
C GLY A 11 -3.80 9.68 5.51
N ALA A 12 -3.75 10.19 4.27
CA ALA A 12 -3.40 9.40 3.09
C ALA A 12 -1.97 8.85 3.18
N GLY A 13 -0.99 9.67 3.58
CA GLY A 13 0.39 9.24 3.76
C GLY A 13 0.53 8.15 4.84
N LEU A 14 -0.09 8.36 6.00
CA LEU A 14 -0.10 7.38 7.09
C LEU A 14 -0.79 6.07 6.68
N TRP A 15 -1.84 6.13 5.86
CA TRP A 15 -2.51 4.95 5.33
C TRP A 15 -1.58 4.12 4.44
N ILE A 16 -0.87 4.77 3.51
CA ILE A 16 0.11 4.09 2.65
C ILE A 16 1.21 3.44 3.50
N LEU A 17 1.75 4.18 4.48
CA LEU A 17 2.76 3.65 5.40
C LEU A 17 2.23 2.48 6.24
N ASN A 18 0.97 2.49 6.66
CA ASN A 18 0.35 1.37 7.35
C ASN A 18 0.34 0.10 6.49
N VAL A 19 -0.02 0.23 5.22
CA VAL A 19 -0.04 -0.90 4.27
C VAL A 19 1.38 -1.44 4.07
N TRP A 20 2.36 -0.56 3.92
CA TRP A 20 3.75 -0.92 3.65
C TRP A 20 4.51 -1.48 4.87
N LEU A 21 4.26 -0.98 6.08
CA LEU A 21 5.04 -1.36 7.26
C LEU A 21 4.32 -2.39 8.14
N LEU A 22 3.01 -2.22 8.35
CA LEU A 22 2.25 -3.03 9.32
C LEU A 22 1.45 -4.15 8.64
N ARG A 23 1.04 -3.95 7.39
CA ARG A 23 0.28 -4.94 6.62
C ARG A 23 1.06 -5.54 5.45
N PHE A 24 2.38 -5.34 5.40
CA PHE A 24 3.25 -5.79 4.31
C PHE A 24 2.97 -7.24 3.87
N ASN A 25 2.86 -8.14 4.86
CA ASN A 25 2.63 -9.58 4.66
C ASN A 25 1.22 -10.03 5.07
N LYS A 26 0.25 -9.12 5.04
CA LYS A 26 -1.15 -9.43 5.36
C LYS A 26 -2.02 -9.38 4.12
N GLU A 27 -2.94 -10.35 4.05
CA GLU A 27 -3.99 -10.41 3.05
C GLU A 27 -5.00 -9.29 3.27
N THR A 28 -5.44 -8.69 2.17
CA THR A 28 -6.43 -7.62 2.19
C THR A 28 -7.22 -7.67 0.89
N GLU A 29 -8.53 -7.43 0.95
CA GLU A 29 -9.41 -7.35 -0.22
C GLU A 29 -9.03 -6.21 -1.19
N TYR A 30 -8.17 -5.28 -0.76
CA TYR A 30 -7.71 -4.14 -1.56
C TYR A 30 -6.41 -4.40 -2.32
N ARG A 31 -5.81 -5.60 -2.22
CA ARG A 31 -4.59 -5.94 -2.97
C ARG A 31 -4.92 -6.23 -4.44
N GLY A 32 -4.00 -5.88 -5.32
CA GLY A 32 -4.14 -6.14 -6.76
C GLY A 32 -4.21 -7.63 -7.11
N GLY A 33 -5.14 -7.99 -8.01
CA GLY A 33 -5.26 -9.33 -8.58
C GLY A 33 -5.53 -10.41 -7.52
N SER A 34 -4.72 -11.48 -7.54
CA SER A 34 -4.83 -12.61 -6.59
C SER A 34 -3.81 -12.54 -5.45
N ALA A 35 -3.20 -11.38 -5.21
CA ALA A 35 -2.10 -11.24 -4.27
C ALA A 35 -2.54 -11.25 -2.80
N THR A 36 -1.86 -12.05 -1.98
CA THR A 36 -2.09 -12.13 -0.53
C THR A 36 -1.13 -11.27 0.29
N ASN A 37 -0.05 -10.79 -0.34
CA ASN A 37 0.95 -9.93 0.29
C ASN A 37 1.53 -8.92 -0.73
N MET A 38 2.35 -7.98 -0.24
CA MET A 38 2.92 -6.93 -1.10
C MET A 38 3.84 -7.48 -2.19
N ARG A 39 4.50 -8.61 -1.91
CA ARG A 39 5.42 -9.22 -2.86
C ARG A 39 4.70 -9.83 -4.04
N GLU A 40 3.64 -10.58 -3.77
CA GLU A 40 2.76 -11.13 -4.82
C GLU A 40 2.07 -10.01 -5.60
N GLU A 41 1.71 -8.91 -4.95
CA GLU A 41 1.05 -7.79 -5.63
C GLU A 41 1.98 -7.11 -6.65
N PHE A 42 3.26 -6.97 -6.32
CA PHE A 42 4.26 -6.45 -7.26
C PHE A 42 4.51 -7.43 -8.41
N ASP A 43 4.52 -8.74 -8.15
CA ASP A 43 4.65 -9.78 -9.17
C ASP A 43 3.45 -9.77 -10.14
N GLU A 44 2.23 -9.63 -9.60
CA GLU A 44 0.98 -9.51 -10.38
C GLU A 44 0.98 -8.27 -11.29
N TYR A 45 1.58 -7.16 -10.83
CA TYR A 45 1.79 -5.98 -11.65
C TYR A 45 2.92 -6.11 -12.68
N GLY A 46 3.65 -7.23 -12.68
CA GLY A 46 4.81 -7.46 -13.55
C GLY A 46 6.03 -6.62 -13.17
N LEU A 47 6.12 -6.17 -11.92
CA LEU A 47 7.24 -5.40 -11.41
C LEU A 47 8.39 -6.34 -11.00
N PRO A 48 9.65 -5.99 -11.30
CA PRO A 48 10.77 -6.85 -10.99
C PRO A 48 11.02 -6.92 -9.48
N ALA A 49 11.49 -8.07 -8.98
CA ALA A 49 11.64 -8.32 -7.55
C ALA A 49 12.61 -7.36 -6.81
N TRP A 50 13.48 -6.65 -7.54
CA TRP A 50 14.38 -5.62 -6.97
C TRP A 50 13.69 -4.28 -6.74
N PHE A 51 12.52 -4.05 -7.34
CA PHE A 51 11.73 -2.82 -7.17
C PHE A 51 11.03 -2.78 -5.80
N MET A 52 11.07 -3.89 -5.07
CA MET A 52 10.36 -4.13 -3.82
C MET A 52 11.27 -4.08 -2.61
#